data_AF-A0A7J8EK09-F1
#
_entry.id   AF-A0A7J8EK09-F1
#
_cell.length_a   1.000
_cell.length_b   1.000
_cell.length_c   1.000
_cell.angle_alpha   90.00
_cell.angle_beta   90.00
_cell.angle_gamma   90.00
#
_symmetry.space_group_name_H-M   'P 1'
#
loop_
_entity.id
_entity.type
_entity.pdbx_description
1 polymer ?
#
loop_
_entity_poly.entity_id
_entity_poly.type
_entity_poly.pdbx_seq_one_letter_code
_entity_poly.pdbx_strand_id
1 'polypeptide(L)'
;MELPVRLFGLWALLFCATSEGDAAPTETQPPVTNLSVSVENLCTVIWTWNPPERASPNCSLWYFSHFGNKQDKKIAPETYRSKEVPLNERICLQVGSQCSTNESDNPSTLVEKCISPPEGDPESAVTELQCVWHNLRYMKCTWLPGRNTSPDTNYTLYYWHSSLGKILQCENIDKEDQRIGCSFALNKAKDSSFDQHSVQVMVKDNVGKIRPSFNIVPLTSHVQPDPPHIKNLFFQDGGLYVLGKNPQNFASRCLSYQIEVNNSQTETHDILSVSFFLIIFI
;
A
#
# COMPACT_ATOMS: atom_id res chain seq x y z
N MET A 1 -97.66 -18.08 -28.72
CA MET A 1 -96.42 -18.78 -29.08
C MET A 1 -95.49 -17.77 -29.73
N GLU A 2 -94.30 -17.44 -29.27
CA GLU A 2 -93.52 -17.73 -28.07
C GLU A 2 -92.45 -16.61 -27.99
N LEU A 3 -92.08 -16.26 -26.75
CA LEU A 3 -91.12 -15.29 -26.19
C LEU A 3 -90.35 -14.24 -27.06
N PRO A 4 -90.22 -12.99 -26.55
CA PRO A 4 -89.32 -11.98 -27.10
C PRO A 4 -87.88 -12.08 -26.56
N VAL A 5 -86.94 -11.71 -27.43
CA VAL A 5 -85.49 -11.69 -27.25
C VAL A 5 -85.08 -10.70 -26.15
N ARG A 6 -84.18 -11.16 -25.26
CA ARG A 6 -83.73 -10.45 -24.06
C ARG A 6 -83.01 -9.13 -24.35
N LEU A 7 -83.32 -8.16 -23.49
CA LEU A 7 -82.71 -6.85 -23.34
C LEU A 7 -81.19 -6.87 -23.16
N PHE A 8 -80.57 -5.87 -23.79
CA PHE A 8 -79.30 -5.25 -23.44
C PHE A 8 -79.30 -4.75 -21.98
N GLY A 9 -78.22 -5.02 -21.26
CA GLY A 9 -77.89 -4.39 -19.98
C GLY A 9 -76.38 -4.20 -19.89
N LEU A 10 -75.94 -2.95 -20.04
CA LEU A 10 -74.55 -2.49 -20.06
C LEU A 10 -73.82 -2.85 -18.75
N TRP A 11 -72.68 -3.54 -18.86
CA TRP A 11 -71.62 -3.47 -17.86
C TRP A 11 -70.59 -2.43 -18.31
N ALA A 12 -70.66 -1.25 -17.71
CA ALA A 12 -69.60 -0.26 -17.77
C ALA A 12 -68.41 -0.77 -16.96
N LEU A 13 -67.41 -1.33 -17.65
CA LEU A 13 -66.09 -1.54 -17.08
C LEU A 13 -65.45 -0.16 -16.91
N LEU A 14 -65.38 0.32 -15.66
CA LEU A 14 -64.47 1.40 -15.29
C LEU A 14 -63.04 0.90 -15.53
N PHE A 15 -62.45 1.32 -16.65
CA PHE A 15 -61.01 1.35 -16.79
C PHE A 15 -60.47 2.42 -15.85
N CYS A 16 -59.98 2.01 -14.67
CA CYS A 16 -59.01 2.82 -13.95
C CYS A 16 -57.77 2.89 -14.84
N ALA A 17 -57.58 4.01 -15.53
CA ALA A 17 -56.30 4.38 -16.07
C ALA A 17 -55.34 4.55 -14.89
N THR A 18 -54.61 3.50 -14.54
CA THR A 18 -53.37 3.67 -13.81
C THR A 18 -52.46 4.44 -14.74
N SER A 19 -52.25 5.71 -14.43
CA SER A 19 -51.11 6.44 -14.97
C SER A 19 -49.87 5.65 -14.58
N GLU A 20 -49.32 4.89 -15.54
CA GLU A 20 -47.89 4.59 -15.54
C GLU A 20 -47.22 5.96 -15.48
N GLY A 21 -46.85 6.36 -14.28
CA GLY A 21 -45.84 7.39 -14.12
C GLY A 21 -44.61 6.80 -14.76
N ASP A 22 -44.31 7.25 -15.98
CA ASP A 22 -42.97 7.18 -16.53
C ASP A 22 -42.04 7.65 -15.42
N ALA A 23 -41.34 6.70 -14.81
CA ALA A 23 -40.22 7.03 -13.96
C ALA A 23 -39.29 7.82 -14.87
N ALA A 24 -39.19 9.12 -14.60
CA ALA A 24 -38.24 9.99 -15.27
C ALA A 24 -36.89 9.24 -15.29
N PRO A 25 -36.20 9.15 -16.44
CA PRO A 25 -34.93 8.45 -16.49
C PRO A 25 -34.06 9.04 -15.39
N THR A 26 -33.66 8.20 -14.42
CA THR A 26 -32.75 8.60 -13.35
C THR A 26 -31.59 9.27 -14.05
N GLU A 27 -31.47 10.59 -13.89
CA GLU A 27 -30.57 11.40 -14.71
C GLU A 27 -29.14 11.01 -14.33
N THR A 28 -28.66 9.97 -15.00
CA THR A 28 -27.43 9.28 -14.65
C THR A 28 -26.33 10.19 -15.14
N GLN A 29 -25.49 10.67 -14.23
CA GLN A 29 -24.41 11.61 -14.61
C GLN A 29 -23.58 11.01 -15.76
N PRO A 30 -23.08 11.83 -16.70
CA PRO A 30 -22.21 11.32 -17.76
C PRO A 30 -20.89 10.82 -17.16
N PRO A 31 -20.16 9.91 -17.84
CA PRO A 31 -18.87 9.43 -17.37
C PRO A 31 -17.82 10.55 -17.30
N VAL A 32 -16.81 10.36 -16.46
CA VAL A 32 -15.64 11.25 -16.39
C VAL A 32 -14.89 11.27 -17.73
N THR A 33 -14.18 12.37 -18.00
CA THR A 33 -13.40 12.53 -19.24
C THR A 33 -11.90 12.56 -18.94
N ASN A 34 -11.07 12.30 -19.95
CA ASN A 34 -9.60 12.38 -19.86
C ASN A 34 -8.97 11.59 -18.70
N LEU A 35 -9.50 10.41 -18.36
CA LEU A 35 -8.89 9.55 -17.34
C LEU A 35 -7.50 9.08 -17.79
N SER A 36 -6.48 9.61 -17.13
CA SER A 36 -5.07 9.36 -17.41
C SER A 36 -4.36 8.80 -16.18
N VAL A 37 -3.16 8.25 -16.38
CA VAL A 37 -2.34 7.67 -15.30
C VAL A 37 -0.88 8.08 -15.51
N SER A 38 -0.21 8.38 -14.41
CA SER A 38 1.21 8.75 -14.35
C SER A 38 1.86 8.14 -13.11
N VAL A 39 3.19 8.11 -13.08
CA VAL A 39 3.96 7.65 -11.92
C VAL A 39 4.82 8.81 -11.43
N GLU A 40 4.67 9.15 -10.17
CA GLU A 40 5.59 10.01 -9.43
C GLU A 40 6.52 9.16 -8.57
N ASN A 41 7.71 9.71 -8.32
CA ASN A 41 8.76 9.07 -7.52
C ASN A 41 9.15 7.71 -8.10
N LEU A 42 8.93 6.61 -7.37
CA LEU A 42 9.18 5.25 -7.85
C LEU A 42 7.91 4.40 -7.88
N CYS A 43 7.04 4.55 -6.87
CA CYS A 43 5.89 3.68 -6.64
C CYS A 43 4.58 4.47 -6.42
N THR A 44 4.57 5.80 -6.59
CA THR A 44 3.36 6.62 -6.42
C THR A 44 2.63 6.72 -7.74
N VAL A 45 1.57 5.92 -7.91
CA VAL A 45 0.74 5.96 -9.12
C VAL A 45 -0.37 6.98 -8.92
N ILE A 46 -0.53 7.89 -9.90
CA ILE A 46 -1.52 8.97 -9.86
C ILE A 46 -2.42 8.87 -11.07
N TRP A 47 -3.72 8.73 -10.81
CA TRP A 47 -4.77 8.85 -11.80
C TRP A 47 -5.39 10.24 -11.72
N THR A 48 -5.62 10.85 -12.87
CA THR A 48 -6.29 12.16 -12.98
C THR A 48 -7.40 12.07 -14.03
N TRP A 49 -8.47 12.81 -13.82
CA TRP A 49 -9.58 12.90 -14.76
C TRP A 49 -10.18 14.31 -14.74
N ASN A 50 -11.03 14.60 -15.71
CA ASN A 50 -11.80 15.83 -15.78
C ASN A 50 -13.28 15.56 -15.41
N PRO A 51 -13.99 16.57 -14.88
CA PRO A 51 -15.43 16.49 -14.70
C PRO A 51 -16.16 16.16 -16.01
N PRO A 52 -17.36 15.56 -15.95
CA PRO A 52 -18.17 15.30 -17.15
C PRO A 52 -18.58 16.60 -17.86
N GLU A 53 -18.47 16.65 -19.20
CA GLU A 53 -18.75 17.87 -19.98
C GLU A 53 -20.21 18.34 -19.90
N ARG A 54 -21.16 17.42 -19.64
CA ARG A 54 -22.59 17.70 -19.49
C ARG A 54 -23.10 17.33 -18.10
N ALA A 55 -22.36 17.71 -17.06
CA ALA A 55 -22.80 17.50 -15.68
C ALA A 55 -24.03 18.39 -15.37
N SER A 56 -24.95 17.87 -14.57
CA SER A 56 -26.14 18.64 -14.16
C SER A 56 -25.73 19.81 -13.25
N PRO A 57 -26.18 21.05 -13.49
CA PRO A 57 -25.78 22.21 -12.70
C PRO A 57 -26.26 22.14 -11.24
N ASN A 58 -27.25 21.30 -10.94
CA ASN A 58 -27.78 21.09 -9.59
C ASN A 58 -27.10 19.91 -8.87
N CYS A 59 -26.08 19.31 -9.48
CA CYS A 59 -25.35 18.16 -8.93
C CYS A 59 -24.01 18.62 -8.34
N SER A 60 -23.84 18.44 -7.03
CA SER A 60 -22.50 18.53 -6.42
C SER A 60 -21.74 17.25 -6.76
N LEU A 61 -20.74 17.35 -7.62
CA LEU A 61 -20.03 16.19 -8.16
C LEU A 61 -19.12 15.55 -7.12
N TRP A 62 -19.31 14.24 -6.93
CA TRP A 62 -18.42 13.35 -6.20
C TRP A 62 -18.02 12.19 -7.11
N TYR A 63 -16.82 11.66 -6.91
CA TYR A 63 -16.27 10.59 -7.73
C TYR A 63 -16.17 9.32 -6.91
N PHE A 64 -16.96 8.32 -7.28
CA PHE A 64 -16.81 6.96 -6.79
C PHE A 64 -15.69 6.28 -7.56
N SER A 65 -14.68 5.81 -6.83
CA SER A 65 -13.54 5.13 -7.41
C SER A 65 -13.15 3.90 -6.62
N HIS A 66 -12.66 2.87 -7.32
CA HIS A 66 -12.12 1.67 -6.69
C HIS A 66 -11.10 0.98 -7.59
N PHE A 67 -10.30 0.10 -6.99
CA PHE A 67 -9.36 -0.75 -7.71
C PHE A 67 -9.93 -2.15 -7.91
N GLY A 68 -9.60 -2.80 -9.03
CA GLY A 68 -9.89 -4.21 -9.31
C GLY A 68 -11.27 -4.68 -8.83
N ASN A 69 -11.28 -5.76 -8.03
CA ASN A 69 -12.47 -6.40 -7.43
C ASN A 69 -13.19 -5.54 -6.37
N LYS A 70 -13.48 -4.26 -6.65
CA LYS A 70 -14.14 -3.30 -5.74
C LYS A 70 -13.39 -3.09 -4.42
N GLN A 71 -12.06 -3.22 -4.43
CA GLN A 71 -11.22 -2.96 -3.27
C GLN A 71 -10.98 -1.47 -3.12
N ASP A 72 -10.78 -1.03 -1.86
CA ASP A 72 -10.36 0.33 -1.56
C ASP A 72 -11.30 1.34 -2.24
N LYS A 73 -12.59 1.23 -1.93
CA LYS A 73 -13.59 2.15 -2.45
C LYS A 73 -13.39 3.52 -1.82
N LYS A 74 -13.51 4.57 -2.62
CA LYS A 74 -13.42 5.94 -2.16
C LYS A 74 -14.42 6.80 -2.92
N ILE A 75 -15.18 7.60 -2.20
CA ILE A 75 -16.02 8.67 -2.75
C ILE A 75 -15.39 9.98 -2.31
N ALA A 76 -14.99 10.80 -3.28
CA ALA A 76 -14.26 12.03 -3.00
C ALA A 76 -14.54 13.10 -4.06
N PRO A 77 -14.45 14.39 -3.73
CA PRO A 77 -14.71 15.47 -4.68
C PRO A 77 -13.50 15.76 -5.57
N GLU A 78 -12.31 15.25 -5.22
CA GLU A 78 -11.10 15.50 -5.98
C GLU A 78 -11.13 14.77 -7.33
N THR A 79 -10.57 15.41 -8.35
CA THR A 79 -10.46 14.86 -9.71
C THR A 79 -9.16 14.07 -9.93
N TYR A 80 -8.60 13.55 -8.85
CA TYR A 80 -7.42 12.71 -8.88
C TYR A 80 -7.45 11.67 -7.76
N ARG A 81 -6.69 10.60 -7.95
CA ARG A 81 -6.43 9.60 -6.93
C ARG A 81 -5.00 9.13 -7.03
N SER A 82 -4.31 9.08 -5.90
CA SER A 82 -2.97 8.51 -5.80
C SER A 82 -2.95 7.25 -4.94
N LYS A 83 -2.01 6.35 -5.23
CA LYS A 83 -1.74 5.15 -4.43
C LYS A 83 -0.26 4.81 -4.48
N GLU A 84 0.34 4.57 -3.32
CA GLU A 84 1.66 3.94 -3.25
C GLU A 84 1.50 2.42 -3.43
N VAL A 85 2.01 1.88 -4.52
CA VAL A 85 1.97 0.44 -4.83
C VAL A 85 3.21 0.04 -5.62
N PRO A 86 3.88 -1.08 -5.29
CA PRO A 86 5.00 -1.55 -6.09
C PRO A 86 4.49 -1.95 -7.49
N LEU A 87 5.01 -1.32 -8.53
CA LEU A 87 4.56 -1.50 -9.92
C LEU A 87 5.13 -2.79 -10.55
N ASN A 88 5.03 -3.90 -9.83
CA ASN A 88 5.44 -5.23 -10.28
C ASN A 88 4.33 -5.94 -11.07
N GLU A 89 3.07 -5.53 -10.88
CA GLU A 89 1.89 -6.07 -11.54
C GLU A 89 1.00 -4.95 -12.11
N ARG A 90 0.07 -5.33 -13.01
CA ARG A 90 -0.88 -4.39 -13.60
C ARG A 90 -1.89 -3.93 -12.55
N ILE A 91 -2.10 -2.63 -12.44
CA ILE A 91 -3.12 -2.04 -11.57
C ILE A 91 -4.06 -1.14 -12.38
N CYS A 92 -5.36 -1.25 -12.10
CA CYS A 92 -6.43 -0.53 -12.79
C CYS A 92 -7.28 0.24 -11.79
N LEU A 93 -7.59 1.49 -12.10
CA LEU A 93 -8.57 2.30 -11.40
C LEU A 93 -9.83 2.43 -12.24
N GLN A 94 -10.98 2.22 -11.59
CA GLN A 94 -12.30 2.51 -12.16
C GLN A 94 -12.89 3.72 -11.46
N VAL A 95 -13.45 4.65 -12.22
CA VAL A 95 -14.02 5.91 -11.71
C VAL A 95 -15.36 6.21 -12.38
N GLY A 96 -16.35 6.60 -11.58
CA GLY A 96 -17.61 7.18 -12.05
C GLY A 96 -18.00 8.38 -11.20
N SER A 97 -18.79 9.28 -11.78
CA SER A 97 -19.32 10.46 -11.09
C SER A 97 -20.71 10.19 -10.51
N GLN A 98 -21.01 10.79 -9.37
CA GLN A 98 -22.30 10.77 -8.70
C GLN A 98 -22.59 12.12 -8.01
N CYS A 99 -23.84 12.36 -7.64
CA CYS A 99 -24.28 13.65 -7.07
C CYS A 99 -24.36 13.66 -5.54
N SER A 100 -23.88 12.62 -4.88
CA SER A 100 -23.93 12.47 -3.43
C SER A 100 -22.70 11.73 -2.90
N THR A 101 -22.57 11.70 -1.59
CA THR A 101 -21.57 10.89 -0.88
C THR A 101 -22.07 9.48 -0.55
N ASN A 102 -23.29 9.11 -0.97
CA ASN A 102 -23.89 7.83 -0.60
C ASN A 102 -23.35 6.70 -1.49
N GLU A 103 -22.90 5.61 -0.88
CA GLU A 103 -22.46 4.41 -1.61
C GLU A 103 -23.62 3.66 -2.28
N SER A 104 -24.86 3.89 -1.83
CA SER A 104 -26.07 3.29 -2.41
C SER A 104 -26.50 3.94 -3.72
N ASP A 105 -25.98 5.12 -4.03
CA ASP A 105 -26.26 5.80 -5.28
C ASP A 105 -25.52 5.11 -6.42
N ASN A 106 -26.21 4.97 -7.55
CA ASN A 106 -25.58 4.41 -8.74
C ASN A 106 -24.71 5.48 -9.41
N PRO A 107 -23.38 5.27 -9.52
CA PRO A 107 -22.54 6.20 -10.25
C PRO A 107 -22.84 6.15 -11.75
N SER A 108 -22.30 7.12 -12.48
CA SER A 108 -22.19 7.07 -13.93
C SER A 108 -21.55 5.75 -14.40
N THR A 109 -21.60 5.49 -15.71
CA THR A 109 -20.75 4.47 -16.32
C THR A 109 -19.31 4.63 -15.85
N LEU A 110 -18.73 3.55 -15.32
CA LEU A 110 -17.37 3.54 -14.81
C LEU A 110 -16.38 3.55 -15.98
N VAL A 111 -15.42 4.46 -15.93
CA VAL A 111 -14.29 4.52 -16.85
C VAL A 111 -13.08 3.87 -16.19
N GLU A 112 -12.41 2.99 -16.90
CA GLU A 112 -11.23 2.27 -16.41
C GLU A 112 -9.95 2.81 -17.04
N LYS A 113 -8.90 2.96 -16.23
CA LYS A 113 -7.54 3.19 -16.70
C LYS A 113 -6.54 2.36 -15.91
N CYS A 114 -5.71 1.62 -16.64
CA CYS A 114 -4.68 0.76 -16.08
C CYS A 114 -3.27 1.28 -16.37
N ILE A 115 -2.34 0.90 -15.49
CA ILE A 115 -0.91 0.97 -15.72
C ILE A 115 -0.33 -0.44 -15.57
N SER A 116 0.55 -0.80 -16.50
CA SER A 116 1.29 -2.06 -16.47
C SER A 116 2.70 -1.81 -15.95
N PRO A 117 3.36 -2.85 -15.42
CA PRO A 117 4.78 -2.81 -15.08
C PRO A 117 5.64 -2.39 -16.27
N PRO A 118 6.82 -1.79 -16.02
CA PRO A 118 7.76 -1.48 -17.10
C PRO A 118 8.11 -2.73 -17.91
N GLU A 119 8.40 -2.52 -19.19
CA GLU A 119 8.78 -3.62 -20.09
C GLU A 119 10.08 -4.30 -19.64
N GLY A 120 10.21 -5.56 -20.00
CA GLY A 120 11.34 -6.42 -19.64
C GLY A 120 10.88 -7.87 -19.46
N ASP A 121 11.82 -8.80 -19.59
CA ASP A 121 11.53 -10.22 -19.38
C ASP A 121 11.09 -10.45 -17.91
N PRO A 122 9.89 -10.97 -17.64
CA PRO A 122 9.46 -11.29 -16.27
C PRO A 122 10.46 -12.17 -15.50
N GLU A 123 11.17 -13.09 -16.16
CA GLU A 123 12.14 -13.97 -15.52
C GLU A 123 13.49 -13.29 -15.22
N SER A 124 13.73 -12.09 -15.76
CA SER A 124 14.92 -11.27 -15.47
C SER A 124 14.74 -10.38 -14.24
N ALA A 125 13.51 -10.21 -13.74
CA ALA A 125 13.23 -9.43 -12.54
C ALA A 125 13.97 -10.03 -11.33
N VAL A 126 14.56 -9.16 -10.49
CA VAL A 126 15.21 -9.62 -9.27
C VAL A 126 14.19 -10.25 -8.33
N THR A 127 14.62 -11.30 -7.62
CA THR A 127 13.79 -12.05 -6.68
C THR A 127 14.22 -11.75 -5.25
N GLU A 128 13.32 -11.99 -4.28
CA GLU A 128 13.60 -11.83 -2.85
C GLU A 128 14.18 -10.46 -2.47
N LEU A 129 13.70 -9.39 -3.12
CA LEU A 129 14.06 -8.01 -2.80
C LEU A 129 13.48 -7.63 -1.43
N GLN A 130 14.36 -7.54 -0.45
CA GLN A 130 14.04 -7.18 0.94
C GLN A 130 14.90 -6.02 1.40
N CYS A 131 14.36 -5.18 2.27
CA CYS A 131 15.10 -4.07 2.87
C CYS A 131 14.85 -4.01 4.36
N VAL A 132 15.91 -3.73 5.12
CA VAL A 132 15.87 -3.65 6.59
C VAL A 132 16.52 -2.34 7.04
N TRP A 133 15.82 -1.63 7.91
CA TRP A 133 16.29 -0.39 8.51
C TRP A 133 17.09 -0.69 9.77
N HIS A 134 18.41 -0.69 9.64
CA HIS A 134 19.34 -1.04 10.71
C HIS A 134 19.51 0.14 11.68
N ASN A 135 19.18 -0.13 12.94
CA ASN A 135 19.30 0.75 14.09
C ASN A 135 18.75 2.18 13.85
N LEU A 136 17.79 2.34 12.94
CA LEU A 136 17.24 3.64 12.52
C LEU A 136 18.31 4.62 11.96
N ARG A 137 19.38 4.08 11.34
CA ARG A 137 20.55 4.83 10.83
C ARG A 137 20.80 4.65 9.33
N TYR A 138 20.65 3.43 8.84
CA TYR A 138 20.87 3.10 7.43
C TYR A 138 19.95 1.96 7.00
N MET A 139 19.56 1.97 5.74
CA MET A 139 18.76 0.90 5.14
C MET A 139 19.71 0.00 4.36
N LYS A 140 19.64 -1.32 4.58
CA LYS A 140 20.30 -2.33 3.73
C LYS A 140 19.22 -3.07 2.97
N CYS A 141 19.28 -2.98 1.64
CA CYS A 141 18.44 -3.77 0.75
C CYS A 141 19.26 -4.92 0.17
N THR A 142 18.66 -6.10 0.02
CA THR A 142 19.29 -7.27 -0.59
C THR A 142 18.30 -7.97 -1.52
N TRP A 143 18.80 -8.58 -2.59
CA TRP A 143 18.02 -9.33 -3.56
C TRP A 143 18.85 -10.45 -4.19
N LEU A 144 18.17 -11.37 -4.87
CA LEU A 144 18.77 -12.39 -5.71
C LEU A 144 18.60 -12.02 -7.20
N PRO A 145 19.56 -12.41 -8.06
CA PRO A 145 19.41 -12.29 -9.51
C PRO A 145 18.14 -12.97 -10.03
N GLY A 146 17.53 -12.41 -11.08
CA GLY A 146 16.44 -13.08 -11.78
C GLY A 146 16.93 -14.36 -12.48
N ARG A 147 16.03 -15.33 -12.68
CA ARG A 147 16.34 -16.62 -13.31
C ARG A 147 16.93 -16.47 -14.71
N ASN A 148 16.40 -15.56 -15.53
CA ASN A 148 16.88 -15.31 -16.89
C ASN A 148 17.76 -14.05 -16.95
N THR A 149 18.78 -14.01 -16.10
CA THR A 149 19.69 -12.86 -16.02
C THR A 149 21.14 -13.29 -16.23
N SER A 150 21.91 -12.49 -16.98
CA SER A 150 23.33 -12.77 -17.15
C SER A 150 24.07 -12.65 -15.82
N PRO A 151 25.05 -13.53 -15.51
CA PRO A 151 25.89 -13.41 -14.31
C PRO A 151 26.62 -12.06 -14.20
N ASP A 152 26.89 -11.42 -15.34
CA ASP A 152 27.62 -10.15 -15.43
C ASP A 152 26.68 -8.92 -15.35
N THR A 153 25.42 -9.12 -14.99
CA THR A 153 24.45 -8.02 -14.92
C THR A 153 24.79 -7.08 -13.77
N ASN A 154 24.97 -5.80 -14.12
CA ASN A 154 25.19 -4.73 -13.16
C ASN A 154 23.86 -4.12 -12.75
N TYR A 155 23.45 -4.43 -11.53
CA TYR A 155 22.25 -3.91 -10.90
C TYR A 155 22.52 -2.54 -10.28
N THR A 156 21.48 -1.72 -10.25
CA THR A 156 21.46 -0.42 -9.59
C THR A 156 20.16 -0.29 -8.82
N LEU A 157 20.28 0.09 -7.55
CA LEU A 157 19.14 0.38 -6.68
C LEU A 157 18.90 1.89 -6.64
N TYR A 158 17.65 2.28 -6.84
CA TYR A 158 17.14 3.63 -6.63
C TYR A 158 16.21 3.62 -5.44
N TYR A 159 16.21 4.71 -4.67
CA TYR A 159 15.33 4.88 -3.53
C TYR A 159 14.76 6.29 -3.47
N TRP A 160 13.59 6.41 -2.86
CA TRP A 160 12.91 7.68 -2.64
C TRP A 160 12.15 7.65 -1.31
N HIS A 161 12.12 8.81 -0.65
CA HIS A 161 11.21 9.09 0.44
C HIS A 161 10.95 10.60 0.55
N SER A 162 9.88 10.97 1.25
CA SER A 162 9.34 12.34 1.25
C SER A 162 10.37 13.41 1.63
N SER A 163 11.26 13.15 2.58
CA SER A 163 12.29 14.12 2.99
C SER A 163 13.45 14.30 1.97
N LEU A 164 13.62 13.43 0.97
CA LEU A 164 14.64 13.62 -0.07
C LEU A 164 14.24 14.64 -1.14
N GLY A 165 12.94 14.73 -1.45
CA GLY A 165 12.42 15.53 -2.57
C GLY A 165 12.85 15.10 -3.97
N LYS A 166 13.76 14.11 -4.11
CA LYS A 166 14.23 13.55 -5.39
C LYS A 166 14.62 12.09 -5.24
N ILE A 167 14.65 11.37 -6.37
CA ILE A 167 15.11 9.98 -6.43
C ILE A 167 16.63 9.97 -6.34
N LEU A 168 17.16 9.10 -5.49
CA LEU A 168 18.59 8.90 -5.32
C LEU A 168 19.00 7.49 -5.76
N GLN A 169 20.21 7.39 -6.28
CA GLN A 169 20.86 6.13 -6.58
C GLN A 169 21.68 5.69 -5.36
N CYS A 170 21.59 4.42 -5.01
CA CYS A 170 22.42 3.83 -3.96
C CYS A 170 23.81 3.48 -4.53
N GLU A 171 24.86 3.97 -3.87
CA GLU A 171 26.25 3.84 -4.34
C GLU A 171 27.00 2.67 -3.72
N ASN A 172 26.66 2.28 -2.49
CA ASN A 172 27.38 1.23 -1.75
C ASN A 172 26.76 -0.13 -2.05
N ILE A 173 27.06 -0.66 -3.24
CA ILE A 173 26.65 -2.01 -3.64
C ILE A 173 27.62 -3.04 -3.04
N ASP A 174 27.07 -4.03 -2.35
CA ASP A 174 27.79 -5.18 -1.82
C ASP A 174 27.29 -6.49 -2.47
N LYS A 175 28.17 -7.50 -2.51
CA LYS A 175 27.81 -8.86 -2.92
C LYS A 175 28.20 -9.80 -1.78
N GLU A 176 27.22 -10.54 -1.27
CA GLU A 176 27.36 -11.46 -0.16
C GLU A 176 26.80 -12.81 -0.61
N ASP A 177 27.70 -13.76 -0.86
CA ASP A 177 27.41 -15.03 -1.54
C ASP A 177 26.67 -14.84 -2.88
N GLN A 178 25.41 -15.28 -2.96
CA GLN A 178 24.55 -15.15 -4.14
C GLN A 178 23.68 -13.89 -4.09
N ARG A 179 23.63 -13.19 -2.96
CA ARG A 179 22.84 -11.97 -2.79
C ARG A 179 23.64 -10.75 -3.20
N ILE A 180 22.94 -9.82 -3.81
CA ILE A 180 23.45 -8.48 -4.10
C ILE A 180 22.71 -7.54 -3.16
N GLY A 181 23.44 -6.62 -2.57
CA GLY A 181 22.90 -5.64 -1.65
C GLY A 181 23.26 -4.22 -2.04
N CYS A 182 22.53 -3.29 -1.46
CA CYS A 182 22.94 -1.90 -1.43
C CYS A 182 22.54 -1.25 -0.11
N SER A 183 23.45 -0.45 0.44
CA SER A 183 23.24 0.24 1.72
C SER A 183 23.31 1.76 1.58
N PHE A 184 22.30 2.45 2.08
CA PHE A 184 22.24 3.92 2.07
C PHE A 184 21.86 4.48 3.44
N ALA A 185 22.34 5.70 3.72
CA ALA A 185 22.04 6.38 4.97
C ALA A 185 20.55 6.75 5.04
N LEU A 186 19.94 6.50 6.19
CA LEU A 186 18.55 6.83 6.49
C LEU A 186 18.44 7.04 8.01
N ASN A 187 18.65 8.25 8.47
CA ASN A 187 18.70 8.57 9.90
C ASN A 187 17.36 9.12 10.37
N LYS A 188 16.73 8.49 11.38
CA LYS A 188 15.45 8.97 11.92
C LYS A 188 15.46 10.46 12.27
N ALA A 189 16.54 10.95 12.89
CA ALA A 189 16.62 12.33 13.37
C ALA A 189 16.71 13.39 12.26
N LYS A 190 17.20 13.02 11.07
CA LYS A 190 17.39 13.95 9.94
C LYS A 190 16.39 13.70 8.81
N ASP A 191 16.06 12.44 8.61
CA ASP A 191 15.46 11.93 7.38
C ASP A 191 14.07 11.36 7.63
N SER A 192 13.64 11.09 8.87
CA SER A 192 12.24 10.74 9.15
C SER A 192 11.49 11.95 9.70
N SER A 193 10.67 12.59 8.86
CA SER A 193 9.61 13.45 9.36
C SER A 193 8.49 12.59 9.97
N PHE A 194 7.61 13.20 10.77
CA PHE A 194 6.41 12.52 11.26
C PHE A 194 5.50 12.01 10.11
N ASP A 195 5.61 12.61 8.93
CA ASP A 195 4.81 12.30 7.75
C ASP A 195 5.44 11.22 6.84
N GLN A 196 6.66 10.78 7.14
CA GLN A 196 7.33 9.75 6.35
C GLN A 196 7.01 8.35 6.88
N HIS A 197 6.15 7.64 6.16
CA HIS A 197 5.67 6.31 6.57
C HIS A 197 6.40 5.15 5.85
N SER A 198 6.96 5.42 4.67
CA SER A 198 7.54 4.41 3.79
C SER A 198 8.79 4.93 3.06
N VAL A 199 9.60 3.99 2.56
CA VAL A 199 10.66 4.23 1.57
C VAL A 199 10.34 3.42 0.34
N GLN A 200 10.33 4.06 -0.81
CA GLN A 200 10.14 3.40 -2.10
C GLN A 200 11.51 2.99 -2.64
N VAL A 201 11.64 1.77 -3.15
CA VAL A 201 12.87 1.28 -3.78
C VAL A 201 12.58 0.62 -5.12
N MET A 202 13.51 0.77 -6.05
CA MET A 202 13.47 0.14 -7.37
C MET A 202 14.84 -0.42 -7.71
N VAL A 203 14.90 -1.68 -8.11
CA VAL A 203 16.11 -2.31 -8.64
C VAL A 203 15.93 -2.51 -10.14
N LYS A 204 16.90 -2.02 -10.92
CA LYS A 204 16.99 -2.25 -12.36
C LYS A 204 18.44 -2.43 -12.78
N ASP A 205 18.68 -2.83 -14.02
CA ASP A 205 20.01 -2.82 -14.59
C ASP A 205 20.33 -1.46 -15.24
N ASN A 206 21.62 -1.25 -15.52
CA ASN A 206 22.07 -0.02 -16.20
C ASN A 206 21.72 0.00 -17.70
N VAL A 207 21.53 -1.16 -18.32
CA VAL A 207 21.33 -1.29 -19.77
C VAL A 207 19.84 -1.34 -20.13
N GLY A 208 18.95 -1.53 -19.16
CA GLY A 208 17.51 -1.63 -19.37
C GLY A 208 17.08 -2.98 -19.97
N LYS A 209 17.85 -4.05 -19.73
CA LYS A 209 17.55 -5.40 -20.21
C LYS A 209 16.68 -6.19 -19.25
N ILE A 210 16.78 -5.90 -17.94
CA ILE A 210 15.99 -6.60 -16.95
C ILE A 210 14.70 -5.86 -16.67
N ARG A 211 13.66 -6.60 -16.30
CA ARG A 211 12.44 -6.01 -15.76
C ARG A 211 12.74 -5.38 -14.39
N PRO A 212 12.46 -4.08 -14.20
CA PRO A 212 12.62 -3.43 -12.90
C PRO A 212 11.72 -4.06 -11.83
N SER A 213 12.27 -4.25 -10.63
CA SER A 213 11.52 -4.71 -9.46
C SER A 213 11.37 -3.58 -8.45
N PHE A 214 10.15 -3.39 -7.96
CA PHE A 214 9.79 -2.35 -7.00
C PHE A 214 9.48 -2.96 -5.62
N ASN A 215 9.80 -2.23 -4.56
CA ASN A 215 9.35 -2.55 -3.21
C ASN A 215 9.03 -1.25 -2.44
N ILE A 216 8.10 -1.32 -1.50
CA ILE A 216 7.75 -0.23 -0.59
C ILE A 216 7.99 -0.73 0.82
N VAL A 217 8.87 -0.06 1.54
CA VAL A 217 9.36 -0.49 2.85
C VAL A 217 8.73 0.39 3.92
N PRO A 218 7.78 -0.12 4.72
CA PRO A 218 7.23 0.63 5.83
C PRO A 218 8.28 0.82 6.92
N LEU A 219 8.47 2.07 7.37
CA LEU A 219 9.50 2.43 8.35
C LEU A 219 9.19 1.97 9.78
N THR A 220 8.00 1.41 10.01
CA THR A 220 7.54 0.93 11.33
C THR A 220 7.68 -0.58 11.52
N SER A 221 7.83 -1.37 10.46
CA SER A 221 7.83 -2.83 10.54
C SER A 221 9.14 -3.50 10.13
N HIS A 222 10.00 -2.84 9.36
CA HIS A 222 11.23 -3.42 8.84
C HIS A 222 12.45 -2.82 9.54
N VAL A 223 12.48 -2.92 10.87
CA VAL A 223 13.53 -2.31 11.70
C VAL A 223 14.30 -3.38 12.44
N GLN A 224 15.63 -3.34 12.35
CA GLN A 224 16.52 -4.21 13.11
C GLN A 224 17.36 -3.37 14.07
N PRO A 225 17.07 -3.38 15.38
CA PRO A 225 17.90 -2.73 16.38
C PRO A 225 19.30 -3.37 16.45
N ASP A 226 20.28 -2.61 16.92
CA ASP A 226 21.56 -3.21 17.32
C ASP A 226 21.37 -4.13 18.54
N PRO A 227 22.28 -5.10 18.79
CA PRO A 227 22.23 -5.89 19.99
C PRO A 227 22.30 -5.03 21.26
N PRO A 228 21.51 -5.32 22.31
CA PRO A 228 21.65 -4.65 23.60
C PRO A 228 22.98 -5.04 24.26
N HIS A 229 23.56 -4.14 25.04
CA HIS A 229 24.81 -4.40 25.75
C HIS A 229 24.55 -4.70 27.23
N ILE A 230 24.87 -5.90 27.66
CA ILE A 230 24.84 -6.26 29.09
C ILE A 230 25.91 -5.43 29.81
N LYS A 231 25.51 -4.75 30.88
CA LYS A 231 26.39 -3.95 31.73
C LYS A 231 26.85 -4.73 32.94
N ASN A 232 25.90 -5.24 33.72
CA ASN A 232 26.17 -5.95 34.96
C ASN A 232 25.26 -7.17 35.08
N LEU A 233 25.79 -8.20 35.71
CA LEU A 233 25.08 -9.39 36.16
C LEU A 233 25.34 -9.54 37.65
N PHE A 234 24.29 -9.73 38.44
CA PHE A 234 24.45 -9.96 39.87
C PHE A 234 23.35 -10.87 40.41
N PHE A 235 23.72 -11.65 41.42
CA PHE A 235 22.81 -12.49 42.17
C PHE A 235 22.43 -11.80 43.46
N GLN A 236 21.12 -11.71 43.71
CA GLN A 236 20.59 -11.17 44.95
C GLN A 236 19.34 -11.95 45.34
N ASP A 237 19.26 -12.40 46.59
CA ASP A 237 18.11 -13.13 47.15
C ASP A 237 17.66 -14.33 46.29
N GLY A 238 18.61 -15.06 45.69
CA GLY A 238 18.34 -16.22 44.82
C GLY A 238 17.89 -15.87 43.39
N GLY A 239 17.75 -14.59 43.04
CA GLY A 239 17.45 -14.11 41.69
C GLY A 239 18.69 -13.65 40.92
N LEU A 240 18.71 -13.91 39.61
CA LEU A 240 19.69 -13.34 38.68
C LEU A 240 19.14 -12.04 38.10
N TYR A 241 19.84 -10.93 38.34
CA TYR A 241 19.51 -9.63 37.79
C TYR A 241 20.43 -9.28 36.62
N VAL A 242 19.82 -8.93 35.49
CA VAL A 242 20.52 -8.55 34.25
C VAL A 242 20.28 -7.07 34.00
N LEU A 243 21.31 -6.25 34.18
CA LEU A 243 21.28 -4.84 33.81
C LEU A 243 21.87 -4.68 32.41
N GLY A 244 21.03 -4.25 31.46
CA GLY A 244 21.42 -3.98 30.07
C GLY A 244 21.31 -2.49 29.71
N LYS A 245 22.03 -2.09 28.66
CA LYS A 245 21.86 -0.82 27.97
C LYS A 245 21.21 -1.06 26.63
N ASN A 246 20.12 -0.32 26.38
CA ASN A 246 19.39 -0.38 25.12
C ASN A 246 20.18 0.23 23.95
N PRO A 247 19.87 -0.18 22.72
CA PRO A 247 20.35 0.48 21.51
C PRO A 247 19.96 1.96 21.51
N GLN A 248 20.89 2.83 21.09
CA GLN A 248 20.82 4.28 21.30
C GLN A 248 19.55 4.94 20.75
N ASN A 249 18.99 4.40 19.66
CA ASN A 249 17.88 5.01 18.93
C ASN A 249 16.49 4.50 19.35
N PHE A 250 16.41 3.71 20.42
CA PHE A 250 15.19 3.03 20.84
C PHE A 250 14.82 3.33 22.29
N ALA A 251 13.57 3.73 22.50
CA ALA A 251 13.01 3.81 23.84
C ALA A 251 12.70 2.41 24.38
N SER A 252 12.86 2.19 25.69
CA SER A 252 12.65 0.87 26.32
C SER A 252 11.27 0.30 26.08
N ARG A 253 10.24 1.17 26.01
CA ARG A 253 8.83 0.81 25.73
C ARG A 253 8.59 0.30 24.30
N CYS A 254 9.53 0.48 23.39
CA CYS A 254 9.44 0.06 22.00
C CYS A 254 10.20 -1.24 21.73
N LEU A 255 10.77 -1.87 22.77
CA LEU A 255 11.59 -3.07 22.65
C LEU A 255 10.99 -4.20 23.49
N SER A 256 11.00 -5.39 22.92
CA SER A 256 10.80 -6.65 23.62
C SER A 256 12.17 -7.32 23.80
N TYR A 257 12.39 -7.95 24.95
CA TYR A 257 13.68 -8.55 25.27
C TYR A 257 13.54 -10.06 25.41
N GLN A 258 14.56 -10.76 24.93
CA GLN A 258 14.74 -12.18 25.16
C GLN A 258 16.09 -12.35 25.88
N ILE A 259 16.08 -13.01 27.03
CA ILE A 259 17.26 -13.29 27.85
C ILE A 259 17.53 -14.78 27.74
N GLU A 260 18.71 -15.12 27.25
CA GLU A 260 19.21 -16.50 27.18
C GLU A 260 20.17 -16.75 28.35
N VAL A 261 19.92 -17.80 29.12
CA VAL A 261 20.74 -18.21 30.26
C VAL A 261 21.20 -19.65 30.03
N ASN A 262 22.52 -19.81 29.90
CA ASN A 262 23.15 -21.12 29.67
C ASN A 262 23.98 -21.50 30.88
N ASN A 263 23.63 -22.62 31.52
CA ASN A 263 24.38 -23.16 32.66
C ASN A 263 25.20 -24.37 32.22
N SER A 264 26.53 -24.22 32.24
CA SER A 264 27.45 -25.27 31.81
C SER A 264 27.57 -26.45 32.79
N GLN A 265 27.20 -26.28 34.06
CA GLN A 265 27.32 -27.35 35.07
C GLN A 265 26.11 -28.30 35.04
N THR A 266 24.93 -27.76 34.78
CA THR A 266 23.67 -28.53 34.70
C THR A 266 23.27 -28.85 33.27
N GLU A 267 24.02 -28.36 32.28
CA GLU A 267 23.69 -28.43 30.84
C GLU A 267 22.27 -27.91 30.54
N THR A 268 21.79 -26.96 31.35
CA THR A 268 20.46 -26.36 31.17
C THR A 268 20.53 -25.10 30.33
N HIS A 269 19.56 -24.95 29.45
CA HIS A 269 19.40 -23.82 28.56
C HIS A 269 18.00 -23.24 28.74
N ASP A 270 17.94 -22.02 29.28
CA ASP A 270 16.69 -21.33 29.57
C ASP A 270 16.57 -20.06 28.72
N ILE A 271 15.38 -19.83 28.18
CA ILE A 271 15.04 -18.64 27.40
C ILE A 271 13.88 -17.92 28.08
N LEU A 272 14.11 -16.69 28.51
CA LEU A 272 13.14 -15.86 29.20
C LEU A 272 12.73 -14.69 28.30
N SER A 273 11.42 -14.54 28.06
CA SER A 273 10.88 -13.38 27.33
C SER A 273 10.38 -12.34 28.32
N VAL A 274 10.91 -11.12 28.23
CA VAL A 274 10.52 -10.01 29.11
C VAL A 274 9.86 -8.91 28.28
N SER A 275 8.58 -8.67 28.58
CA SER A 275 7.84 -7.52 28.08
C SER A 275 7.65 -6.56 29.24
N PHE A 276 8.19 -5.34 29.15
CA PHE A 276 7.94 -4.31 30.16
C PHE A 276 6.48 -3.84 30.05
N PHE A 277 5.59 -4.41 30.85
CA PHE A 277 4.37 -3.72 31.22
C PHE A 277 4.74 -2.62 32.20
N LEU A 278 4.39 -1.39 31.83
CA LEU A 278 4.64 -0.18 32.59
C LEU A 278 3.90 -0.29 33.93
N ILE A 279 4.59 -0.69 35.00
CA ILE A 279 4.07 -0.49 36.36
C ILE A 279 4.21 1.01 36.63
N ILE A 280 3.14 1.75 36.34
CA ILE A 280 2.94 3.10 36.86
C ILE A 280 2.83 2.94 38.38
N PHE A 281 3.88 3.27 39.13
CA PHE A 281 3.67 3.71 40.49
C PHE A 281 3.12 5.13 40.38
N ILE A 282 1.83 5.27 40.71
CA ILE A 282 1.13 6.55 40.92
C ILE A 282 1.71 7.20 42.18
#